data_AF-K1QWH0-F1
#
_entry.id   AF-K1QWH0-F1
#
_cell.length_a   1.000
_cell.length_b   1.000
_cell.length_c   1.000
_cell.angle_alpha   90.00
_cell.angle_beta   90.00
_cell.angle_gamma   90.00
#
_symmetry.space_group_name_H-M   'P 1'
#
loop_
_entity.id
_entity.type
_entity.pdbx_description
1 polymer ?
#
loop_
_entity_poly.entity_id
_entity_poly.type
_entity_poly.pdbx_seq_one_letter_code
_entity_poly.pdbx_strand_id
1 'polypeptide(L)'
;MSSMSWVSLLQNEFPSVSLPPVEIPLNIIVSKPMLLIERDEEFVELYELIETTGFAYFHIVCRKFDMNPSLEQETLVKTDVQKTAFEYYKTNSYSIEILKDDVLQKVYFRVKDKNVLREEIKDKFKYEVDRTTPSNKIRDFMDWASDIIQDIKYQRKIRSNIVGRMLLKLWLPMNYAALFLSFVICSVIMVTWRDPKNADGTSNTGRSNKNYLYFSVIPEFDFDSTSYYLFLYIVGGTHNFLSLCILLFFACSVLGTVYYGYFFCFHLLHLAELNQLLKRVRQAVTTNGKSLLMVALLGLAIFFCYSLVAFAFLRERYFLESAGRHCRTVYQCFVTMIHHGFVDTPYTTFEGMMNNNYTDVIELTIIDVTFFILITTIGLNIIFGIIVDTFSQLRDAKWEIDKDMMNNCFICSRESYDFERHGGGFENHVKTEHYQWAYLFFFIHLTETRPNDFSALELYVYNLLDRNIYDFFPLNRALSLQNEEDSNERKVEILRVQVDYMVNKMREEEAEKERQKEKDRQLAWEAEHKKFTKRVAKSAKRR
;
A
#
# COMPACT_ATOMS: atom_id res chain seq x y z
N MET A 1 15.26 -26.47 64.23
CA MET A 1 15.51 -25.12 64.79
C MET A 1 15.94 -24.24 63.63
N SER A 2 15.03 -23.36 63.22
CA SER A 2 15.07 -22.54 62.02
C SER A 2 16.16 -21.47 62.07
N SER A 3 16.97 -21.43 61.02
CA SER A 3 17.91 -20.36 60.70
C SER A 3 17.18 -19.11 60.20
N MET A 4 17.59 -17.96 60.72
CA MET A 4 17.11 -16.62 60.41
C MET A 4 17.26 -16.28 58.92
N SER A 5 16.19 -15.74 58.34
CA SER A 5 16.13 -15.19 56.98
C SER A 5 16.23 -13.67 57.04
N TRP A 6 17.01 -13.13 56.11
CA TRP A 6 17.38 -11.73 55.88
C TRP A 6 16.25 -10.70 55.71
N VAL A 7 15.00 -11.10 55.96
CA VAL A 7 13.79 -10.27 55.85
C VAL A 7 13.69 -9.22 56.97
N SER A 8 14.38 -9.41 58.10
CA SER A 8 14.30 -8.49 59.25
C SER A 8 15.10 -7.20 59.13
N LEU A 9 15.90 -7.01 58.07
CA LEU A 9 16.80 -5.84 57.93
C LEU A 9 16.26 -4.73 57.03
N LEU A 10 15.16 -4.95 56.29
CA LEU A 10 14.62 -3.94 55.34
C LEU A 10 13.34 -3.25 55.83
N GLN A 11 12.90 -3.48 57.07
CA GLN A 11 11.65 -2.95 57.60
C GLN A 11 11.79 -1.66 58.43
N ASN A 12 12.98 -1.05 58.52
CA ASN A 12 13.26 0.08 59.43
C ASN A 12 13.47 1.46 58.78
N GLU A 13 13.21 1.66 57.47
CA GLU A 13 13.48 2.96 56.81
C GLU A 13 12.28 3.68 56.17
N PHE A 14 11.04 3.33 56.48
CA PHE A 14 9.89 4.18 56.11
C PHE A 14 8.87 4.25 57.24
N PRO A 15 8.70 5.40 57.93
CA PRO A 15 7.66 5.55 58.93
C PRO A 15 6.29 5.54 58.26
N SER A 16 5.40 4.72 58.82
CA SER A 16 4.01 4.55 58.47
C SER A 16 3.23 5.88 58.47
N VAL A 17 2.91 6.40 57.29
CA VAL A 17 1.83 7.38 57.14
C VAL A 17 0.54 6.60 56.91
N SER A 18 -0.30 6.54 57.94
CA SER A 18 -1.66 5.99 57.85
C SER A 18 -2.55 6.97 57.08
N LEU A 19 -2.82 6.69 55.82
CA LEU A 19 -3.95 7.30 55.10
C LEU A 19 -5.25 6.55 55.48
N PRO A 20 -6.37 7.26 55.71
CA PRO A 20 -7.64 6.60 56.01
C PRO A 20 -8.11 5.78 54.79
N PRO A 21 -8.87 4.69 54.99
CA PRO A 21 -9.40 3.91 53.88
C PRO A 21 -10.51 4.72 53.22
N VAL A 22 -10.21 5.34 52.09
CA VAL A 22 -11.27 5.85 51.21
C VAL A 22 -11.78 4.65 50.42
N GLU A 23 -12.90 4.08 50.86
CA GLU A 23 -13.66 3.11 50.07
C GLU A 23 -14.26 3.85 48.86
N ILE A 24 -13.52 3.87 47.76
CA ILE A 24 -14.04 4.32 46.46
C ILE A 24 -14.81 3.13 45.87
N PRO A 25 -16.13 3.23 45.64
CA PRO A 25 -16.86 2.14 45.01
C PRO A 25 -16.37 1.96 43.56
N LEU A 26 -15.62 0.87 43.32
CA LEU A 26 -15.06 0.48 42.02
C LEU A 26 -16.10 0.22 40.92
N ASN A 27 -17.40 0.29 41.23
CA ASN A 27 -18.48 0.18 40.24
C ASN A 27 -18.50 1.31 39.19
N ILE A 28 -17.72 2.38 39.39
CA ILE A 28 -17.61 3.50 38.44
C ILE A 28 -16.64 3.19 37.28
N ILE A 29 -15.72 2.22 37.45
CA ILE A 29 -14.65 1.96 36.47
C ILE A 29 -15.11 0.98 35.37
N VAL A 30 -16.18 0.19 35.60
CA VAL A 30 -16.48 -1.00 34.78
C VAL A 30 -17.77 -0.89 33.93
N SER A 31 -18.50 0.22 33.91
CA SER A 31 -19.79 0.29 33.19
C SER A 31 -19.93 1.45 32.18
N LYS A 32 -19.60 1.14 30.90
CA LYS A 32 -20.07 1.78 29.63
C LYS A 32 -19.77 3.29 29.41
N PRO A 33 -19.77 3.77 28.14
CA PRO A 33 -19.25 5.10 27.81
C PRO A 33 -20.12 6.18 28.42
N MET A 34 -19.46 7.00 29.25
CA MET A 34 -20.05 7.98 30.14
C MET A 34 -20.50 9.22 29.34
N LEU A 35 -21.68 9.15 28.74
CA LEU A 35 -22.38 10.29 28.16
C LEU A 35 -23.26 10.95 29.23
N LEU A 36 -23.03 12.25 29.44
CA LEU A 36 -23.95 13.22 30.05
C LEU A 36 -24.15 13.12 31.57
N ILE A 37 -23.09 13.39 32.33
CA ILE A 37 -23.23 13.98 33.67
C ILE A 37 -22.44 15.30 33.62
N GLU A 38 -23.11 16.44 33.82
CA GLU A 38 -22.46 17.71 34.12
C GLU A 38 -21.52 17.46 35.31
N ARG A 39 -20.20 17.55 35.11
CA ARG A 39 -19.25 17.32 36.19
C ARG A 39 -18.36 18.52 36.39
N ASP A 40 -18.21 18.84 37.67
CA ASP A 40 -17.23 19.76 38.23
C ASP A 40 -15.83 19.45 37.70
N GLU A 41 -15.07 20.51 37.42
CA GLU A 41 -13.71 20.47 36.87
C GLU A 41 -12.78 19.57 37.71
N GLU A 42 -12.96 19.57 39.03
CA GLU A 42 -12.23 18.72 39.99
C GLU A 42 -12.42 17.22 39.73
N PHE A 43 -13.60 16.78 39.29
CA PHE A 43 -13.83 15.37 39.00
C PHE A 43 -13.07 14.93 37.74
N VAL A 44 -12.98 15.80 36.73
CA VAL A 44 -12.27 15.51 35.48
C VAL A 44 -10.78 15.38 35.74
N GLU A 45 -10.20 16.30 36.51
CA GLU A 45 -8.79 16.24 36.91
C GLU A 45 -8.48 14.98 37.73
N LEU A 46 -9.34 14.64 38.70
CA LEU A 46 -9.16 13.44 39.51
C LEU A 46 -9.24 12.16 38.66
N TYR A 47 -10.16 12.11 37.70
CA TYR A 47 -10.29 10.97 36.81
C TYR A 47 -9.06 10.81 35.90
N GLU A 48 -8.56 11.90 35.32
CA GLU A 48 -7.35 11.88 34.49
C GLU A 48 -6.12 11.46 35.31
N LEU A 49 -6.01 11.91 36.56
CA LEU A 49 -4.95 11.51 37.47
C LEU A 49 -4.99 10.01 37.82
N ILE A 50 -6.18 9.48 38.13
CA ILE A 50 -6.35 8.05 38.43
C ILE A 50 -5.99 7.21 37.20
N GLU A 51 -6.45 7.63 36.02
CA GLU A 51 -6.22 6.91 34.78
C GLU A 51 -4.72 6.90 34.42
N THR A 52 -4.07 8.05 34.42
CA THR A 52 -2.62 8.19 34.14
C THR A 52 -1.77 7.38 35.13
N THR A 53 -2.07 7.45 36.43
CA THR A 53 -1.39 6.66 37.47
C THR A 53 -1.60 5.16 37.26
N GLY A 54 -2.82 4.75 36.89
CA GLY A 54 -3.16 3.35 36.60
C GLY A 54 -2.37 2.79 35.42
N PHE A 55 -2.25 3.54 34.31
CA PHE A 55 -1.43 3.16 33.17
C PHE A 55 0.06 3.09 33.51
N ALA A 56 0.59 4.08 34.26
CA ALA A 56 1.98 4.07 34.68
C ALA A 56 2.31 2.83 35.54
N TYR A 57 1.44 2.47 36.48
CA TYR A 57 1.58 1.25 37.27
C TYR A 57 1.55 -0.01 36.39
N PHE A 58 0.61 -0.08 35.45
CA PHE A 58 0.51 -1.19 34.51
C PHE A 58 1.77 -1.34 33.64
N HIS A 59 2.33 -0.24 33.11
CA HIS A 59 3.57 -0.27 32.32
C HIS A 59 4.77 -0.76 33.15
N ILE A 60 4.86 -0.39 34.43
CA ILE A 60 5.87 -0.92 35.35
C ILE A 60 5.71 -2.43 35.53
N VAL A 61 4.47 -2.91 35.69
CA VAL A 61 4.17 -4.34 35.79
C VAL A 61 4.58 -5.07 34.51
N CYS A 62 4.25 -4.54 33.33
CA CYS A 62 4.70 -5.10 32.04
C CYS A 62 6.22 -5.19 31.94
N ARG A 63 6.93 -4.12 32.31
CA ARG A 63 8.41 -4.13 32.34
C ARG A 63 8.97 -5.17 33.31
N LYS A 64 8.31 -5.40 34.44
CA LYS A 64 8.71 -6.44 35.40
C LYS A 64 8.56 -7.84 34.84
N PHE A 65 7.52 -8.09 34.02
CA PHE A 65 7.34 -9.34 33.29
C PHE A 65 8.41 -9.52 32.20
N ASP A 66 8.74 -8.47 31.43
CA ASP A 66 9.79 -8.57 30.41
C ASP A 66 11.17 -8.89 31.03
N MET A 67 11.49 -8.32 32.20
CA MET A 67 12.76 -8.59 32.89
C MET A 67 12.81 -9.96 33.58
N ASN A 68 11.67 -10.53 33.96
CA ASN A 68 11.60 -11.82 34.65
C ASN A 68 10.58 -12.73 33.95
N PRO A 69 11.00 -13.46 32.89
CA PRO A 69 10.12 -14.34 32.15
C PRO A 69 9.49 -15.48 32.98
N SER A 70 10.08 -15.81 34.13
CA SER A 70 9.56 -16.81 35.08
C SER A 70 8.39 -16.30 35.94
N LEU A 71 8.09 -15.00 35.89
CA LEU A 71 7.02 -14.41 36.68
C LEU A 71 5.70 -14.53 35.90
N GLU A 72 4.85 -15.49 36.27
CA GLU A 72 3.57 -15.68 35.60
C GLU A 72 2.56 -14.59 35.99
N GLN A 73 1.65 -14.27 35.07
CA GLN A 73 0.58 -13.27 35.28
C GLN A 73 -0.24 -13.55 36.55
N GLU A 74 -0.49 -14.84 36.84
CA GLU A 74 -1.26 -15.32 38.01
C GLU A 74 -0.59 -15.00 39.35
N THR A 75 0.72 -14.73 39.35
CA THR A 75 1.47 -14.38 40.55
C THR A 75 1.10 -12.99 41.08
N LEU A 76 0.83 -12.06 40.15
CA LEU A 76 0.54 -10.65 40.43
C LEU A 76 -0.95 -10.31 40.32
N VAL A 77 -1.68 -11.02 39.47
CA VAL A 77 -3.11 -10.80 39.20
C VAL A 77 -3.90 -11.96 39.81
N LYS A 78 -4.43 -11.74 41.02
CA LYS A 78 -5.07 -12.81 41.82
C LYS A 78 -6.59 -12.72 41.86
N THR A 79 -7.17 -11.53 41.71
CA THR A 79 -8.62 -11.32 41.77
C THR A 79 -9.23 -11.11 40.39
N ASP A 80 -10.50 -11.48 40.21
CA ASP A 80 -11.22 -11.28 38.94
C ASP A 80 -11.29 -9.80 38.53
N VAL A 81 -11.35 -8.91 39.51
CA VAL A 81 -11.30 -7.46 39.30
C VAL A 81 -9.95 -7.02 38.75
N GLN A 82 -8.85 -7.53 39.31
CA GLN A 82 -7.50 -7.25 38.80
C GLN A 82 -7.31 -7.82 37.39
N LYS A 83 -7.90 -8.98 37.08
CA LYS A 83 -7.86 -9.56 35.73
C LYS A 83 -8.60 -8.68 34.73
N THR A 84 -9.77 -8.18 35.09
CA THR A 84 -10.56 -7.26 34.26
C THR A 84 -9.82 -5.94 34.05
N ALA A 85 -9.22 -5.38 35.10
CA ALA A 85 -8.41 -4.17 35.01
C ALA A 85 -7.16 -4.38 34.13
N PHE A 86 -6.48 -5.52 34.28
CA PHE A 86 -5.32 -5.88 33.47
C PHE A 86 -5.66 -5.94 31.98
N GLU A 87 -6.78 -6.58 31.62
CA GLU A 87 -7.25 -6.62 30.23
C GLU A 87 -7.63 -5.23 29.70
N TYR A 88 -8.21 -4.37 30.52
CA TYR A 88 -8.49 -2.98 30.15
C TYR A 88 -7.20 -2.20 29.80
N TYR A 89 -6.19 -2.25 30.68
CA TYR A 89 -4.92 -1.54 30.45
C TYR A 89 -4.11 -2.14 29.29
N LYS A 90 -4.12 -3.48 29.16
CA LYS A 90 -3.50 -4.20 28.04
C LYS A 90 -4.15 -3.82 26.71
N THR A 91 -5.48 -3.75 26.68
CA THR A 91 -6.22 -3.36 25.47
C THR A 91 -5.97 -1.92 25.08
N ASN A 92 -5.61 -1.03 26.00
CA ASN A 92 -5.36 0.39 25.72
C ASN A 92 -3.87 0.78 25.78
N SER A 93 -2.96 -0.19 25.78
CA SER A 93 -1.52 0.04 25.69
C SER A 93 -0.94 -0.67 24.47
N TYR A 94 0.15 -0.13 23.96
CA TYR A 94 1.01 -0.81 23.00
C TYR A 94 2.46 -0.76 23.49
N SER A 95 3.28 -1.61 22.89
CA SER A 95 4.73 -1.57 23.05
C SER A 95 5.40 -1.41 21.69
N ILE A 96 6.57 -0.77 21.68
CA ILE A 96 7.48 -0.69 20.53
C ILE A 96 8.91 -0.95 21.00
N GLU A 97 9.78 -1.33 20.07
CA GLU A 97 11.22 -1.49 20.32
C GLU A 97 11.97 -0.29 19.74
N ILE A 98 12.86 0.29 20.54
CA ILE A 98 13.64 1.46 20.17
C ILE A 98 15.12 1.13 20.37
N LEU A 99 15.92 1.46 19.36
CA LEU A 99 17.37 1.39 19.41
C LEU A 99 17.93 2.70 19.95
N LYS A 100 18.66 2.62 21.07
CA LYS A 100 19.36 3.77 21.66
C LYS A 100 20.76 3.33 22.07
N ASP A 101 21.77 4.06 21.60
CA ASP A 101 23.19 3.78 21.91
C ASP A 101 23.57 2.31 21.67
N ASP A 102 23.09 1.75 20.54
CA ASP A 102 23.28 0.34 20.13
C ASP A 102 22.52 -0.71 20.99
N VAL A 103 21.75 -0.28 21.98
CA VAL A 103 20.95 -1.16 22.86
C VAL A 103 19.47 -1.09 22.49
N LEU A 104 18.86 -2.25 22.31
CA LEU A 104 17.41 -2.39 22.11
C LEU A 104 16.65 -2.24 23.43
N GLN A 105 15.61 -1.42 23.42
CA GLN A 105 14.77 -1.19 24.59
C GLN A 105 13.28 -1.16 24.20
N LYS A 106 12.45 -1.85 24.98
CA LYS A 106 11.00 -1.91 24.75
C LYS A 106 10.25 -0.80 25.48
N VAL A 107 9.54 0.09 24.80
CA VAL A 107 8.77 1.19 25.43
C VAL A 107 7.30 0.87 25.41
N TYR A 108 6.64 1.00 26.57
CA TYR A 108 5.18 0.92 26.68
C TYR A 108 4.59 2.32 26.73
N PHE A 109 3.48 2.51 26.04
CA PHE A 109 2.75 3.78 26.01
C PHE A 109 1.25 3.54 25.93
N ARG A 110 0.48 4.55 26.32
CA ARG A 110 -0.98 4.52 26.32
C ARG A 110 -1.51 4.94 24.94
N VAL A 111 -2.57 4.27 24.48
CA VAL A 111 -3.33 4.67 23.29
C VAL A 111 -4.76 5.01 23.69
N LYS A 112 -5.16 6.27 23.46
CA LYS A 112 -6.49 6.77 23.82
C LYS A 112 -7.60 6.22 22.91
N ASP A 113 -7.39 6.23 21.60
CA ASP A 113 -8.36 5.74 20.62
C ASP A 113 -7.66 4.98 19.48
N LYS A 114 -8.02 3.70 19.32
CA LYS A 114 -7.49 2.81 18.27
C LYS A 114 -8.29 2.89 16.97
N ASN A 115 -9.54 3.35 17.04
CA ASN A 115 -10.47 3.40 15.91
C ASN A 115 -10.30 4.66 15.05
N VAL A 116 -9.23 5.41 15.28
CA VAL A 116 -8.90 6.64 14.55
C VAL A 116 -8.35 6.31 13.16
N LEU A 117 -7.72 5.14 13.00
CA LEU A 117 -7.12 4.71 11.74
C LEU A 117 -8.13 3.96 10.87
N ARG A 118 -8.36 4.43 9.65
CA ARG A 118 -9.26 3.78 8.67
C ARG A 118 -8.63 2.52 8.08
N GLU A 119 -9.42 1.46 7.96
CA GLU A 119 -8.98 0.22 7.28
C GLU A 119 -8.58 0.46 5.82
N GLU A 120 -9.25 1.37 5.11
CA GLU A 120 -8.89 1.74 3.73
C GLU A 120 -7.46 2.29 3.62
N ILE A 121 -6.99 3.04 4.63
CA ILE A 121 -5.61 3.57 4.66
C ILE A 121 -4.63 2.42 4.92
N LYS A 122 -4.97 1.50 5.83
CA LYS A 122 -4.14 0.31 6.10
C LYS A 122 -3.98 -0.54 4.84
N ASP A 123 -5.05 -0.73 4.08
CA ASP A 123 -5.05 -1.48 2.83
C ASP A 123 -4.22 -0.80 1.74
N LYS A 124 -4.31 0.53 1.60
CA LYS A 124 -3.45 1.28 0.67
C LYS A 124 -1.98 1.18 1.05
N PHE A 125 -1.67 1.48 2.31
CA PHE A 125 -0.32 1.38 2.87
C PHE A 125 0.30 0.00 2.62
N LYS A 126 -0.49 -1.08 2.76
CA LYS A 126 -0.01 -2.45 2.54
C LYS A 126 0.68 -2.63 1.17
N TYR A 127 0.11 -2.05 0.13
CA TYR A 127 0.49 -2.27 -1.27
C TYR A 127 1.21 -1.10 -1.94
N GLU A 128 1.10 0.13 -1.41
CA GLU A 128 1.70 1.33 -2.00
C GLU A 128 3.08 1.68 -1.41
N VAL A 129 3.47 1.06 -0.29
CA VAL A 129 4.76 1.33 0.36
C VAL A 129 5.94 0.77 -0.44
N ASP A 130 7.02 1.55 -0.54
CA ASP A 130 8.29 1.16 -1.13
C ASP A 130 9.00 0.07 -0.29
N ARG A 131 9.12 -1.12 -0.87
CA ARG A 131 9.74 -2.30 -0.25
C ARG A 131 11.13 -2.63 -0.78
N THR A 132 11.75 -1.75 -1.57
CA THR A 132 13.04 -1.99 -2.24
C THR A 132 14.19 -2.27 -1.28
N THR A 133 14.30 -1.51 -0.18
CA THR A 133 15.34 -1.68 0.85
C THR A 133 14.76 -1.46 2.24
N PRO A 134 15.34 -2.04 3.31
CA PRO A 134 14.90 -1.79 4.69
C PRO A 134 14.84 -0.31 5.05
N SER A 135 15.83 0.48 4.63
CA SER A 135 15.88 1.92 4.90
C SER A 135 14.80 2.69 4.13
N ASN A 136 14.52 2.31 2.87
CA ASN A 136 13.44 2.93 2.11
C ASN A 136 12.07 2.59 2.70
N LYS A 137 11.85 1.34 3.17
CA LYS A 137 10.61 0.94 3.87
C LYS A 137 10.31 1.85 5.05
N ILE A 138 11.31 2.14 5.88
CA ILE A 138 11.15 3.02 7.05
C ILE A 138 10.95 4.47 6.63
N ARG A 139 11.72 4.98 5.66
CA ARG A 139 11.54 6.36 5.18
C ARG A 139 10.13 6.59 4.64
N ASP A 140 9.67 5.71 3.78
CA ASP A 140 8.33 5.79 3.20
C ASP A 140 7.24 5.58 4.27
N PHE A 141 7.47 4.69 5.24
CA PHE A 141 6.60 4.59 6.42
C PHE A 141 6.48 5.92 7.19
N MET A 142 7.58 6.67 7.35
CA MET A 142 7.56 7.96 8.03
C MET A 142 6.81 9.03 7.24
N ASP A 143 6.96 9.05 5.91
CA ASP A 143 6.20 9.93 5.02
C ASP A 143 4.69 9.63 5.14
N TRP A 144 4.31 8.35 5.03
CA TRP A 144 2.94 7.89 5.27
C TRP A 144 2.45 8.23 6.69
N ALA A 145 3.28 8.06 7.71
CA ALA A 145 2.90 8.34 9.09
C ALA A 145 2.57 9.82 9.30
N SER A 146 3.37 10.73 8.72
CA SER A 146 3.11 12.16 8.74
C SER A 146 1.76 12.50 8.09
N ASP A 147 1.51 11.95 6.90
CA ASP A 147 0.26 12.17 6.16
C ASP A 147 -0.95 11.62 6.92
N ILE A 148 -0.83 10.42 7.51
CA ILE A 148 -1.88 9.81 8.32
C ILE A 148 -2.16 10.65 9.58
N ILE A 149 -1.13 11.12 10.28
CA ILE A 149 -1.30 11.98 11.46
C ILE A 149 -2.02 13.28 11.08
N GLN A 150 -1.69 13.88 9.94
CA GLN A 150 -2.36 15.07 9.43
C GLN A 150 -3.83 14.80 9.08
N ASP A 151 -4.12 13.67 8.40
CA ASP A 151 -5.48 13.23 8.08
C ASP A 151 -6.29 12.97 9.36
N ILE A 152 -5.70 12.35 10.39
CA ILE A 152 -6.33 12.14 11.69
C ILE A 152 -6.69 13.46 12.36
N LYS A 153 -5.77 14.44 12.39
CA LYS A 153 -6.02 15.78 12.93
C LYS A 153 -7.15 16.48 12.17
N TYR A 154 -7.13 16.39 10.84
CA TYR A 154 -8.17 16.94 9.98
C TYR A 154 -9.54 16.29 10.22
N GLN A 155 -9.59 14.98 10.34
CA GLN A 155 -10.82 14.24 10.65
C GLN A 155 -11.38 14.60 12.01
N ARG A 156 -10.54 14.71 13.05
CA ARG A 156 -10.99 15.14 14.38
C ARG A 156 -11.63 16.53 14.32
N LYS A 157 -11.05 17.45 13.53
CA LYS A 157 -11.62 18.78 13.26
C LYS A 157 -12.93 18.73 12.48
N ILE A 158 -13.11 17.83 11.52
CA ILE A 158 -14.41 17.66 10.84
C ILE A 158 -15.45 17.05 11.79
N ARG A 159 -15.03 16.08 12.61
CA ARG A 159 -15.88 15.35 13.55
C ARG A 159 -16.36 16.20 14.72
N SER A 160 -15.69 17.33 15.02
CA SER A 160 -16.20 18.28 16.01
C SER A 160 -17.55 18.88 15.58
N ASN A 161 -17.77 19.03 14.28
CA ASN A 161 -19.02 19.56 13.74
C ASN A 161 -20.07 18.44 13.58
N ILE A 162 -21.31 18.71 13.97
CA ILE A 162 -22.44 17.76 13.84
C ILE A 162 -22.66 17.38 12.37
N VAL A 163 -22.62 18.36 11.46
CA VAL A 163 -22.76 18.15 10.01
C VAL A 163 -21.62 17.28 9.48
N GLY A 164 -20.38 17.55 9.90
CA GLY A 164 -19.21 16.76 9.49
C GLY A 164 -19.31 15.30 9.93
N ARG A 165 -19.79 15.05 11.16
CA ARG A 165 -20.09 13.69 11.64
C ARG A 165 -21.12 12.97 10.78
N MET A 166 -22.21 13.65 10.46
CA MET A 166 -23.28 13.08 9.63
C MET A 166 -22.75 12.73 8.24
N LEU A 167 -22.06 13.66 7.57
CA LEU A 167 -21.54 13.46 6.21
C LEU A 167 -20.51 12.32 6.15
N LEU A 168 -19.59 12.22 7.11
CA LEU A 168 -18.61 11.14 7.15
C LEU A 168 -19.28 9.77 7.37
N LYS A 169 -20.28 9.69 8.25
CA LYS A 169 -21.00 8.44 8.51
C LYS A 169 -21.87 8.02 7.32
N LEU A 170 -22.46 9.00 6.62
CA LEU A 170 -23.39 8.75 5.52
C LEU A 170 -22.70 8.67 4.15
N TRP A 171 -21.39 8.95 4.05
CA TRP A 171 -20.63 8.94 2.80
C TRP A 171 -20.83 7.67 1.95
N LEU A 172 -20.47 6.51 2.51
CA LEU A 172 -20.54 5.24 1.81
C LEU A 172 -21.98 4.87 1.42
N PRO A 173 -22.99 4.93 2.33
CA PRO A 173 -24.37 4.62 1.95
C PRO A 173 -24.95 5.65 0.96
N MET A 174 -24.55 6.93 1.00
CA MET A 174 -24.97 7.93 -0.01
C MET A 174 -24.48 7.55 -1.40
N ASN A 175 -23.22 7.11 -1.52
CA ASN A 175 -22.66 6.71 -2.81
C ASN A 175 -23.37 5.47 -3.39
N TYR A 176 -23.64 4.46 -2.56
CA TYR A 176 -24.42 3.30 -2.99
C TYR A 176 -25.88 3.66 -3.32
N ALA A 177 -26.50 4.55 -2.55
CA ALA A 177 -27.85 5.02 -2.82
C ALA A 177 -27.93 5.81 -4.14
N ALA A 178 -26.96 6.68 -4.42
CA ALA A 178 -26.87 7.42 -5.68
C ALA A 178 -26.70 6.47 -6.88
N LEU A 179 -25.85 5.44 -6.76
CA LEU A 179 -25.69 4.43 -7.79
C LEU A 179 -26.98 3.62 -8.02
N PHE A 180 -27.64 3.20 -6.94
CA PHE A 180 -28.92 2.49 -7.03
C PHE A 180 -30.00 3.36 -7.69
N LEU A 181 -30.06 4.64 -7.32
CA LEU A 181 -30.99 5.59 -7.91
C LEU A 181 -30.71 5.81 -9.41
N SER A 182 -29.44 5.93 -9.79
CA SER A 182 -29.02 5.99 -11.19
C SER A 182 -29.44 4.75 -11.96
N PHE A 183 -29.31 3.56 -11.37
CA PHE A 183 -29.77 2.31 -11.98
C PHE A 183 -31.29 2.28 -12.18
N VAL A 184 -32.06 2.75 -11.19
CA VAL A 184 -33.52 2.87 -11.30
C VAL A 184 -33.91 3.85 -12.41
N ILE A 185 -33.30 5.04 -12.46
CA ILE A 185 -33.54 6.03 -13.51
C ILE A 185 -33.24 5.43 -14.89
N CYS A 186 -32.09 4.77 -15.06
CA CYS A 186 -31.71 4.15 -16.33
C CYS A 186 -32.66 3.01 -16.73
N SER A 187 -33.14 2.24 -15.76
CA SER A 187 -34.13 1.18 -16.00
C SER A 187 -35.48 1.75 -16.45
N VAL A 188 -35.93 2.85 -15.83
CA VAL A 188 -37.14 3.57 -16.25
C VAL A 188 -36.97 4.14 -17.66
N ILE A 189 -35.84 4.76 -17.96
CA ILE A 189 -35.50 5.24 -19.31
C ILE A 189 -35.57 4.09 -20.33
N MET A 190 -34.96 2.94 -20.02
CA MET A 190 -34.95 1.76 -20.90
C MET A 190 -36.36 1.23 -21.20
N VAL A 191 -37.31 1.33 -20.25
CA VAL A 191 -38.69 0.84 -20.44
C VAL A 191 -39.60 1.89 -21.10
N THR A 192 -39.39 3.17 -20.81
CA THR A 192 -40.32 4.25 -21.18
C THR A 192 -39.98 4.92 -22.50
N TRP A 193 -38.71 4.95 -22.90
CA TRP A 193 -38.34 5.59 -24.16
C TRP A 193 -38.73 4.74 -25.37
N ARG A 194 -39.58 5.31 -26.22
CA ARG A 194 -39.95 4.74 -27.52
C ARG A 194 -39.55 5.70 -28.64
N ASP A 195 -39.30 5.14 -29.83
CA ASP A 195 -39.19 5.95 -31.04
C ASP A 195 -40.55 6.65 -31.26
N PRO A 196 -40.60 7.98 -31.42
CA PRO A 196 -41.83 8.72 -31.75
C PRO A 196 -42.41 8.33 -33.13
N LYS A 197 -41.72 7.48 -33.90
CA LYS A 197 -42.27 6.85 -35.10
C LYS A 197 -43.00 5.57 -34.72
N ASN A 198 -44.20 5.41 -35.28
CA ASN A 198 -44.94 4.16 -35.24
C ASN A 198 -44.13 3.04 -35.92
N ALA A 199 -44.46 1.77 -35.66
CA ALA A 199 -43.79 0.60 -36.24
C ALA A 199 -43.84 0.54 -37.79
N ASP A 200 -44.67 1.37 -38.42
CA ASP A 200 -44.78 1.57 -39.87
C ASP A 200 -43.89 2.71 -40.42
N GLY A 201 -43.10 3.37 -39.56
CA GLY A 201 -42.20 4.47 -39.90
C GLY A 201 -42.88 5.85 -40.02
N THR A 202 -44.18 5.96 -39.73
CA THR A 202 -44.92 7.23 -39.78
C THR A 202 -44.81 8.00 -38.46
N SER A 203 -44.60 9.32 -38.53
CA SER A 203 -44.59 10.21 -37.36
C SER A 203 -45.89 11.00 -37.29
N ASN A 204 -46.54 11.07 -36.13
CA ASN A 204 -47.76 11.88 -35.91
C ASN A 204 -47.51 13.40 -36.01
N THR A 205 -46.26 13.84 -36.14
CA THR A 205 -45.90 15.25 -36.31
C THR A 205 -45.88 15.61 -37.79
N GLY A 206 -46.96 16.21 -38.27
CA GLY A 206 -47.04 16.86 -39.57
C GLY A 206 -46.16 18.10 -39.68
N ARG A 207 -44.82 17.95 -39.67
CA ARG A 207 -43.90 18.94 -40.26
C ARG A 207 -42.49 18.35 -40.42
N SER A 208 -42.16 18.02 -41.66
CA SER A 208 -40.79 17.74 -42.10
C SER A 208 -39.93 19.00 -41.90
N ASN A 209 -39.05 18.98 -40.90
CA ASN A 209 -37.85 19.80 -40.92
C ASN A 209 -36.65 18.92 -40.56
N LYS A 210 -35.97 18.45 -41.61
CA LYS A 210 -34.75 17.64 -41.54
C LYS A 210 -33.56 18.53 -41.16
N ASN A 211 -33.42 18.85 -39.88
CA ASN A 211 -32.14 19.25 -39.32
C ASN A 211 -31.67 18.14 -38.40
N TYR A 212 -30.84 17.25 -38.94
CA TYR A 212 -30.09 16.25 -38.19
C TYR A 212 -29.04 16.97 -37.33
N LEU A 213 -29.47 17.50 -36.20
CA LEU A 213 -28.60 17.74 -35.06
C LEU A 213 -28.75 16.52 -34.15
N TYR A 214 -27.63 15.92 -33.74
CA TYR A 214 -27.50 14.69 -32.94
C TYR A 214 -28.21 14.69 -31.56
N PHE A 215 -29.12 15.64 -31.29
CA PHE A 215 -29.75 15.90 -30.01
C PHE A 215 -31.23 16.32 -30.17
N SER A 216 -32.04 15.58 -30.93
CA SER A 216 -33.48 15.88 -31.02
C SER A 216 -34.36 14.64 -31.14
N VAL A 217 -34.09 13.63 -30.32
CA VAL A 217 -35.11 12.64 -29.97
C VAL A 217 -35.71 13.10 -28.66
N ILE A 218 -36.81 13.85 -28.73
CA ILE A 218 -37.62 14.13 -27.55
C ILE A 218 -38.37 12.83 -27.28
N PRO A 219 -38.16 12.14 -26.14
CA PRO A 219 -38.88 10.90 -25.87
C PRO A 219 -40.38 11.22 -25.75
N GLU A 220 -41.24 10.50 -26.47
CA GLU A 220 -42.67 10.53 -26.21
C GLU A 220 -42.96 9.60 -25.01
N PHE A 221 -43.49 10.17 -23.93
CA PHE A 221 -43.73 9.46 -22.67
C PHE A 221 -45.17 8.91 -22.62
N ASP A 222 -45.32 7.65 -22.21
CA ASP A 222 -46.64 6.98 -22.04
C ASP A 222 -47.39 7.43 -20.77
N PHE A 223 -46.74 8.20 -19.88
CA PHE A 223 -47.33 8.80 -18.69
C PHE A 223 -47.57 10.30 -18.90
N ASP A 224 -48.53 10.88 -18.15
CA ASP A 224 -48.75 12.34 -18.17
C ASP A 224 -47.43 13.08 -17.99
N SER A 225 -47.07 13.89 -19.00
CA SER A 225 -45.78 14.57 -19.13
C SER A 225 -45.36 15.29 -17.83
N THR A 226 -46.32 15.84 -17.09
CA THR A 226 -46.15 16.49 -15.80
C THR A 226 -45.55 15.57 -14.73
N SER A 227 -45.99 14.31 -14.68
CA SER A 227 -45.58 13.32 -13.68
C SER A 227 -44.14 12.84 -13.89
N TYR A 228 -43.71 12.74 -15.15
CA TYR A 228 -42.35 12.35 -15.50
C TYR A 228 -41.33 13.45 -15.17
N TYR A 229 -41.62 14.71 -15.53
CA TYR A 229 -40.75 15.83 -15.14
C TYR A 229 -40.70 16.00 -13.63
N LEU A 230 -41.83 15.85 -12.91
CA LEU A 230 -41.86 15.89 -11.46
C LEU A 230 -41.00 14.79 -10.82
N PHE A 231 -41.09 13.56 -11.34
CA PHE A 231 -40.21 12.46 -10.94
C PHE A 231 -38.74 12.79 -11.18
N LEU A 232 -38.38 13.28 -12.38
CA LEU A 232 -36.99 13.67 -12.71
C LEU A 232 -36.46 14.78 -11.80
N TYR A 233 -37.26 15.79 -11.49
CA TYR A 233 -36.83 16.89 -10.62
C TYR A 233 -36.65 16.46 -9.17
N ILE A 234 -37.55 15.62 -8.63
CA ILE A 234 -37.45 15.14 -7.24
C ILE A 234 -36.30 14.14 -7.10
N VAL A 235 -36.26 13.15 -7.98
CA VAL A 235 -35.27 12.06 -7.91
C VAL A 235 -33.91 12.54 -8.37
N GLY A 236 -33.84 13.30 -9.47
CA GLY A 236 -32.61 13.94 -9.95
C GLY A 236 -32.10 15.02 -9.00
N GLY A 237 -32.97 15.79 -8.35
CA GLY A 237 -32.60 16.73 -7.30
C GLY A 237 -31.98 16.04 -6.07
N THR A 238 -32.56 14.92 -5.64
CA THR A 238 -32.01 14.09 -4.57
C THR A 238 -30.65 13.49 -4.97
N HIS A 239 -30.53 13.05 -6.23
CA HIS A 239 -29.28 12.54 -6.79
C HIS A 239 -28.17 13.62 -6.86
N ASN A 240 -28.52 14.85 -7.24
CA ASN A 240 -27.63 16.02 -7.29
C ASN A 240 -27.05 16.34 -5.89
N PHE A 241 -27.89 16.26 -4.85
CA PHE A 241 -27.46 16.47 -3.47
C PHE A 241 -26.51 15.37 -2.97
N LEU A 242 -26.78 14.11 -3.33
CA LEU A 242 -25.92 12.97 -2.97
C LEU A 242 -24.57 12.99 -3.71
N SER A 243 -24.53 13.52 -4.93
CA SER A 243 -23.34 13.54 -5.80
C SER A 243 -22.40 14.74 -5.56
N LEU A 244 -22.66 15.54 -4.52
CA LEU A 244 -22.02 16.84 -4.27
C LEU A 244 -20.48 16.77 -4.06
N CYS A 245 -19.90 15.59 -3.88
CA CYS A 245 -18.46 15.44 -3.66
C CYS A 245 -17.66 14.89 -4.85
N ILE A 246 -18.27 14.76 -6.04
CA ILE A 246 -17.51 14.51 -7.27
C ILE A 246 -18.00 15.50 -8.33
N LEU A 247 -17.29 16.63 -8.43
CA LEU A 247 -17.62 17.76 -9.31
C LEU A 247 -17.99 17.36 -10.75
N LEU A 248 -17.37 16.31 -11.29
CA LEU A 248 -17.69 15.77 -12.62
C LEU A 248 -19.06 15.07 -12.68
N PHE A 249 -19.41 14.26 -11.66
CA PHE A 249 -20.72 13.62 -11.59
C PHE A 249 -21.81 14.63 -11.27
N PHE A 250 -21.53 15.65 -10.46
CA PHE A 250 -22.47 16.76 -10.28
C PHE A 250 -22.78 17.44 -11.62
N ALA A 251 -21.78 17.72 -12.44
CA ALA A 251 -21.98 18.27 -13.78
C ALA A 251 -22.82 17.33 -14.66
N CYS A 252 -22.50 16.03 -14.72
CA CYS A 252 -23.31 15.04 -15.45
C CYS A 252 -24.74 14.94 -14.93
N SER A 253 -24.97 15.11 -13.62
CA SER A 253 -26.30 15.01 -13.02
C SER A 253 -27.16 16.25 -13.35
N VAL A 254 -26.56 17.45 -13.30
CA VAL A 254 -27.21 18.69 -13.78
C VAL A 254 -27.53 18.59 -15.27
N LEU A 255 -26.57 18.14 -16.09
CA LEU A 255 -26.78 17.89 -17.51
C LEU A 255 -27.86 16.82 -17.73
N GLY A 256 -27.95 15.80 -16.88
CA GLY A 256 -28.99 14.78 -16.93
C GLY A 256 -30.37 15.38 -16.72
N THR A 257 -30.54 16.27 -15.74
CA THR A 257 -31.81 16.97 -15.52
C THR A 257 -32.18 17.91 -16.67
N VAL A 258 -31.21 18.66 -17.21
CA VAL A 258 -31.46 19.63 -18.29
C VAL A 258 -31.73 18.92 -19.63
N TYR A 259 -31.00 17.86 -19.93
CA TYR A 259 -31.03 17.14 -21.19
C TYR A 259 -31.77 15.81 -21.04
N TYR A 260 -33.05 15.88 -20.64
CA TYR A 260 -34.03 14.78 -20.68
C TYR A 260 -33.60 13.44 -20.04
N GLY A 261 -32.56 13.41 -19.21
CA GLY A 261 -32.07 12.22 -18.52
C GLY A 261 -30.87 11.51 -19.18
N TYR A 262 -30.36 11.96 -20.33
CA TYR A 262 -29.28 11.25 -21.05
C TYR A 262 -28.01 11.02 -20.22
N PHE A 263 -27.61 12.02 -19.43
CA PHE A 263 -26.35 11.96 -18.69
C PHE A 263 -26.42 11.16 -17.39
N PHE A 264 -27.60 10.65 -16.98
CA PHE A 264 -27.71 9.79 -15.81
C PHE A 264 -26.99 8.45 -15.99
N CYS A 265 -26.84 7.95 -17.22
CA CYS A 265 -26.14 6.68 -17.48
C CYS A 265 -24.66 6.71 -17.07
N PHE A 266 -24.00 7.87 -17.17
CA PHE A 266 -22.59 8.01 -16.80
C PHE A 266 -22.34 7.77 -15.31
N HIS A 267 -23.33 7.97 -14.45
CA HIS A 267 -23.22 7.70 -13.02
C HIS A 267 -23.07 6.21 -12.72
N LEU A 268 -23.53 5.32 -13.61
CA LEU A 268 -23.30 3.88 -13.47
C LEU A 268 -21.81 3.53 -13.56
N LEU A 269 -20.99 4.33 -14.26
CA LEU A 269 -19.53 4.13 -14.31
C LEU A 269 -18.86 4.33 -12.95
N HIS A 270 -19.53 5.01 -12.00
CA HIS A 270 -19.02 5.16 -10.63
C HIS A 270 -18.86 3.80 -9.93
N LEU A 271 -19.59 2.76 -10.36
CA LEU A 271 -19.40 1.38 -9.88
C LEU A 271 -17.95 0.90 -10.02
N ALA A 272 -17.25 1.35 -11.06
CA ALA A 272 -15.86 0.97 -11.30
C ALA A 272 -14.88 1.53 -10.25
N GLU A 273 -15.24 2.62 -9.55
CA GLU A 273 -14.43 3.18 -8.46
C GLU A 273 -14.75 2.54 -7.10
N LEU A 274 -16.00 2.14 -6.87
CA LEU A 274 -16.44 1.53 -5.61
C LEU A 274 -15.95 0.09 -5.45
N ASN A 275 -15.72 -0.63 -6.56
CA ASN A 275 -15.29 -2.03 -6.53
C ASN A 275 -13.77 -2.17 -6.75
N GLN A 276 -13.08 -2.73 -5.75
CA GLN A 276 -11.63 -2.98 -5.81
C GLN A 276 -11.18 -3.87 -6.98
N LEU A 277 -12.01 -4.80 -7.45
CA LEU A 277 -11.71 -5.63 -8.62
C LEU A 277 -11.75 -4.80 -9.90
N LEU A 278 -12.81 -4.01 -10.10
CA LEU A 278 -12.98 -3.17 -11.28
C LEU A 278 -11.91 -2.08 -11.35
N LYS A 279 -11.51 -1.55 -10.19
CA LYS A 279 -10.39 -0.61 -10.08
C LYS A 279 -9.07 -1.20 -10.59
N ARG A 280 -8.79 -2.47 -10.26
CA ARG A 280 -7.61 -3.19 -10.75
C ARG A 280 -7.67 -3.45 -12.26
N VAL A 281 -8.84 -3.81 -12.79
CA VAL A 281 -9.04 -3.98 -14.25
C VAL A 281 -8.78 -2.67 -14.98
N ARG A 282 -9.31 -1.54 -14.48
CA ARG A 282 -9.01 -0.21 -15.04
C ARG A 282 -7.52 0.10 -14.97
N GLN A 283 -6.90 -0.14 -13.82
CA GLN A 283 -5.47 0.10 -13.61
C GLN A 283 -4.59 -0.66 -14.61
N ALA A 284 -4.93 -1.92 -14.91
CA ALA A 284 -4.22 -2.72 -15.91
C ALA A 284 -4.16 -2.02 -17.27
N VAL A 285 -5.29 -1.52 -17.76
CA VAL A 285 -5.35 -0.81 -19.05
C VAL A 285 -4.64 0.55 -18.98
N THR A 286 -4.72 1.28 -17.87
CA THR A 286 -4.15 2.63 -17.77
C THR A 286 -2.66 2.67 -17.51
N THR A 287 -2.08 1.64 -16.88
CA THR A 287 -0.65 1.64 -16.46
C THR A 287 0.28 1.77 -17.66
N ASN A 288 0.03 1.00 -18.73
CA ASN A 288 0.76 1.10 -19.99
C ASN A 288 0.01 1.93 -21.05
N GLY A 289 -0.81 2.89 -20.63
CA GLY A 289 -1.64 3.71 -21.52
C GLY A 289 -0.83 4.49 -22.56
N LYS A 290 0.41 4.90 -22.24
CA LYS A 290 1.33 5.53 -23.22
C LYS A 290 1.65 4.59 -24.37
N SER A 291 2.01 3.34 -24.08
CA SER A 291 2.32 2.33 -25.10
C SER A 291 1.10 2.04 -25.96
N LEU A 292 -0.08 1.90 -25.33
CA LEU A 292 -1.35 1.71 -26.03
C LEU A 292 -1.66 2.88 -26.97
N LEU A 293 -1.47 4.12 -26.51
CA LEU A 293 -1.67 5.32 -27.32
C LEU A 293 -0.71 5.36 -28.52
N MET A 294 0.58 5.02 -28.31
CA MET A 294 1.57 5.00 -29.39
C MET A 294 1.23 3.95 -30.45
N VAL A 295 0.77 2.76 -30.04
CA VAL A 295 0.29 1.72 -30.97
C VAL A 295 -0.97 2.18 -31.71
N ALA A 296 -1.90 2.85 -31.03
CA ALA A 296 -3.09 3.42 -31.67
C ALA A 296 -2.74 4.50 -32.70
N LEU A 297 -1.78 5.39 -32.39
CA LEU A 297 -1.28 6.41 -33.33
C LEU A 297 -0.58 5.79 -34.54
N LEU A 298 0.22 4.74 -34.33
CA LEU A 298 0.81 3.97 -35.43
C LEU A 298 -0.28 3.32 -36.29
N GLY A 299 -1.30 2.73 -35.66
CA GLY A 299 -2.47 2.20 -36.35
C GLY A 299 -3.16 3.25 -37.22
N LEU A 300 -3.46 4.43 -36.67
CA LEU A 300 -4.05 5.55 -37.41
C LEU A 300 -3.18 6.02 -38.59
N ALA A 301 -1.86 6.05 -38.43
CA ALA A 301 -0.94 6.37 -39.52
C ALA A 301 -0.99 5.32 -40.64
N ILE A 302 -1.05 4.02 -40.30
CA ILE A 302 -1.21 2.94 -41.27
C ILE A 302 -2.57 3.07 -41.99
N PHE A 303 -3.66 3.34 -41.26
CA PHE A 303 -4.97 3.62 -41.85
C PHE A 303 -4.95 4.79 -42.83
N PHE A 304 -4.18 5.84 -42.53
CA PHE A 304 -4.04 6.99 -43.40
C PHE A 304 -3.28 6.64 -44.69
N CYS A 305 -2.23 5.82 -44.60
CA CYS A 305 -1.54 5.31 -45.79
C CYS A 305 -2.48 4.47 -46.67
N TYR A 306 -3.24 3.56 -46.08
CA TYR A 306 -4.23 2.76 -46.82
C TYR A 306 -5.34 3.62 -47.42
N SER A 307 -5.81 4.66 -46.73
CA SER A 307 -6.84 5.54 -47.27
C SER A 307 -6.34 6.37 -48.46
N LEU A 308 -5.08 6.79 -48.47
CA LEU A 308 -4.45 7.47 -49.61
C LEU A 308 -4.29 6.54 -50.81
N VAL A 309 -3.78 5.32 -50.58
CA VAL A 309 -3.64 4.31 -51.65
C VAL A 309 -5.01 3.95 -52.22
N ALA A 310 -6.01 3.73 -51.36
CA ALA A 310 -7.35 3.41 -51.79
C ALA A 310 -8.02 4.58 -52.54
N PHE A 311 -7.78 5.84 -52.13
CA PHE A 311 -8.28 7.02 -52.83
C PHE A 311 -7.62 7.22 -54.21
N ALA A 312 -6.32 6.94 -54.33
CA ALA A 312 -5.59 7.13 -55.57
C ALA A 312 -5.87 6.04 -56.61
N PHE A 313 -5.94 4.77 -56.20
CA PHE A 313 -5.97 3.63 -57.12
C PHE A 313 -7.29 2.84 -57.12
N LEU A 314 -8.06 2.88 -56.02
CA LEU A 314 -9.17 1.95 -55.79
C LEU A 314 -10.50 2.64 -55.48
N ARG A 315 -10.58 3.96 -55.67
CA ARG A 315 -11.71 4.79 -55.21
C ARG A 315 -13.07 4.24 -55.64
N GLU A 316 -13.21 3.94 -56.93
CA GLU A 316 -14.48 3.51 -57.53
C GLU A 316 -14.80 2.04 -57.28
N ARG A 317 -13.80 1.25 -56.89
CA ARG A 317 -13.89 -0.21 -56.72
C ARG A 317 -14.13 -0.59 -55.26
N TYR A 318 -13.41 0.07 -54.36
CA TYR A 318 -13.42 -0.21 -52.93
C TYR A 318 -14.61 0.46 -52.21
N PHE A 319 -15.01 1.66 -52.67
CA PHE A 319 -16.02 2.48 -52.03
C PHE A 319 -17.30 2.55 -52.88
N LEU A 320 -18.18 1.56 -52.69
CA LEU A 320 -19.54 1.63 -53.24
C LEU A 320 -20.41 2.55 -52.40
N GLU A 321 -20.79 3.70 -52.97
CA GLU A 321 -21.74 4.63 -52.33
C GLU A 321 -23.10 3.95 -52.07
N SER A 322 -23.51 3.00 -52.90
CA SER A 322 -24.73 2.21 -52.71
C SER A 322 -24.70 1.32 -51.47
N ALA A 323 -23.50 0.94 -51.00
CA ALA A 323 -23.27 0.18 -49.78
C ALA A 323 -22.93 1.10 -48.58
N GLY A 324 -23.12 2.42 -48.70
CA GLY A 324 -22.82 3.39 -47.64
C GLY A 324 -21.34 3.73 -47.47
N ARG A 325 -20.47 3.32 -48.41
CA ARG A 325 -19.02 3.57 -48.36
C ARG A 325 -18.71 4.84 -49.15
N HIS A 326 -18.57 5.96 -48.45
CA HIS A 326 -18.31 7.26 -49.06
C HIS A 326 -16.81 7.55 -49.19
N CYS A 327 -16.36 7.97 -50.38
CA CYS A 327 -14.95 8.31 -50.61
C CYS A 327 -14.81 9.41 -51.68
N ARG A 328 -15.48 10.56 -51.47
CA ARG A 328 -15.32 11.75 -52.34
C ARG A 328 -14.15 12.64 -51.92
N THR A 329 -13.80 12.61 -50.63
CA THR A 329 -12.64 13.31 -50.07
C THR A 329 -11.77 12.33 -49.30
N VAL A 330 -10.46 12.58 -49.21
CA VAL A 330 -9.52 11.73 -48.45
C VAL A 330 -9.97 11.55 -47.00
N TYR A 331 -10.57 12.57 -46.40
CA TYR A 331 -11.17 12.48 -45.06
C TYR A 331 -12.30 11.45 -44.98
N GLN A 332 -13.24 11.48 -45.93
CA GLN A 332 -14.32 10.48 -45.99
C GLN A 332 -13.74 9.07 -46.17
N CYS A 333 -12.78 8.90 -47.09
CA CYS A 333 -12.14 7.60 -47.31
C CYS A 333 -11.42 7.10 -46.05
N PHE A 334 -10.75 7.99 -45.31
CA PHE A 334 -10.07 7.65 -44.06
C PHE A 334 -11.05 7.20 -42.96
N VAL A 335 -12.15 7.94 -42.74
CA VAL A 335 -13.17 7.58 -41.77
C VAL A 335 -13.87 6.26 -42.16
N THR A 336 -14.21 6.11 -43.43
CA THR A 336 -14.82 4.88 -43.96
C THR A 336 -13.88 3.68 -43.85
N MET A 337 -12.57 3.87 -44.08
CA MET A 337 -11.56 2.84 -43.90
C MET A 337 -11.38 2.45 -42.43
N ILE A 338 -11.39 3.41 -41.49
CA ILE A 338 -11.35 3.10 -40.05
C ILE A 338 -12.58 2.28 -39.64
N HIS A 339 -13.77 2.72 -40.05
CA HIS A 339 -15.02 2.07 -39.66
C HIS A 339 -15.09 0.63 -40.17
N HIS A 340 -15.00 0.43 -41.49
CA HIS A 340 -15.12 -0.92 -42.06
C HIS A 340 -13.85 -1.76 -41.89
N GLY A 341 -12.69 -1.12 -41.76
CA GLY A 341 -11.42 -1.81 -41.53
C GLY A 341 -11.31 -2.47 -40.16
N PHE A 342 -11.87 -1.84 -39.11
CA PHE A 342 -11.94 -2.46 -37.78
C PHE A 342 -13.18 -3.36 -37.59
N VAL A 343 -14.34 -2.97 -38.12
CA VAL A 343 -15.64 -3.57 -37.74
C VAL A 343 -16.08 -4.70 -38.69
N ASP A 344 -16.04 -4.47 -40.00
CA ASP A 344 -16.67 -5.39 -40.97
C ASP A 344 -15.68 -6.29 -41.72
N THR A 345 -14.39 -6.04 -41.56
CA THR A 345 -13.30 -6.53 -42.41
C THR A 345 -13.46 -6.16 -43.90
N PRO A 346 -12.37 -5.79 -44.60
CA PRO A 346 -12.41 -5.45 -46.02
C PRO A 346 -13.00 -6.52 -46.97
N TYR A 347 -12.97 -7.79 -46.54
CA TYR A 347 -13.33 -8.97 -47.33
C TYR A 347 -14.74 -8.93 -47.94
N THR A 348 -15.67 -8.19 -47.33
CA THR A 348 -17.03 -8.03 -47.86
C THR A 348 -17.10 -7.27 -49.20
N THR A 349 -16.01 -6.66 -49.65
CA THR A 349 -15.89 -6.08 -51.00
C THR A 349 -15.70 -7.12 -52.11
N PHE A 350 -15.19 -8.31 -51.78
CA PHE A 350 -14.80 -9.34 -52.74
C PHE A 350 -16.00 -9.91 -53.51
N GLU A 351 -17.11 -10.12 -52.82
CA GLU A 351 -18.31 -10.78 -53.37
C GLU A 351 -19.05 -9.91 -54.42
N GLY A 352 -18.96 -8.58 -54.29
CA GLY A 352 -19.57 -7.63 -55.23
C GLY A 352 -18.78 -7.40 -56.53
N MET A 353 -17.51 -7.81 -56.58
CA MET A 353 -16.60 -7.53 -57.71
C MET A 353 -16.27 -8.75 -58.58
N MET A 354 -16.85 -9.93 -58.29
CA MET A 354 -16.72 -11.15 -59.10
C MET A 354 -17.24 -11.02 -60.55
N ASN A 355 -17.86 -9.89 -60.91
CA ASN A 355 -18.33 -9.59 -62.27
C ASN A 355 -17.34 -8.79 -63.14
N ASN A 356 -16.15 -8.45 -62.65
CA ASN A 356 -15.14 -7.63 -63.36
C ASN A 356 -13.88 -8.43 -63.75
N ASN A 357 -12.93 -7.77 -64.43
CA ASN A 357 -11.64 -8.34 -64.85
C ASN A 357 -10.87 -9.00 -63.69
N TYR A 358 -10.36 -10.22 -63.91
CA TYR A 358 -9.65 -11.01 -62.89
C TYR A 358 -8.38 -10.32 -62.34
N THR A 359 -7.74 -9.45 -63.13
CA THR A 359 -6.57 -8.66 -62.69
C THR A 359 -6.92 -7.68 -61.55
N ASP A 360 -8.09 -7.07 -61.60
CA ASP A 360 -8.54 -6.11 -60.59
C ASP A 360 -8.84 -6.81 -59.25
N VAL A 361 -9.31 -8.06 -59.34
CA VAL A 361 -9.56 -8.92 -58.17
C VAL A 361 -8.26 -9.26 -57.46
N ILE A 362 -7.18 -9.52 -58.21
CA ILE A 362 -5.85 -9.81 -57.63
C ILE A 362 -5.30 -8.59 -56.90
N GLU A 363 -5.35 -7.41 -57.50
CA GLU A 363 -4.84 -6.16 -56.89
C GLU A 363 -5.55 -5.82 -55.58
N LEU A 364 -6.88 -5.98 -55.55
CA LEU A 364 -7.69 -5.81 -54.35
C LEU A 364 -7.36 -6.85 -53.27
N THR A 365 -7.24 -8.12 -53.68
CA THR A 365 -6.96 -9.23 -52.75
C THR A 365 -5.63 -9.02 -52.02
N ILE A 366 -4.60 -8.51 -52.72
CA ILE A 366 -3.30 -8.22 -52.10
C ILE A 366 -3.45 -7.15 -51.01
N ILE A 367 -4.25 -6.11 -51.25
CA ILE A 367 -4.47 -5.02 -50.31
C ILE A 367 -5.29 -5.49 -49.10
N ASP A 368 -6.32 -6.30 -49.33
CA ASP A 368 -7.13 -6.85 -48.24
C ASP A 368 -6.34 -7.82 -47.36
N VAL A 369 -5.51 -8.69 -47.96
CA VAL A 369 -4.64 -9.61 -47.22
C VAL A 369 -3.59 -8.86 -46.42
N THR A 370 -2.93 -7.87 -47.01
CA THR A 370 -1.92 -7.06 -46.30
C THR A 370 -2.55 -6.23 -45.18
N PHE A 371 -3.76 -5.68 -45.40
CA PHE A 371 -4.53 -5.01 -44.36
C PHE A 371 -4.89 -5.95 -43.21
N PHE A 372 -5.41 -7.15 -43.52
CA PHE A 372 -5.79 -8.16 -42.52
C PHE A 372 -4.60 -8.61 -41.66
N ILE A 373 -3.43 -8.82 -42.26
CA ILE A 373 -2.23 -9.21 -41.52
C ILE A 373 -1.75 -8.06 -40.63
N LEU A 374 -1.64 -6.83 -41.16
CA LEU A 374 -1.04 -5.72 -40.41
C LEU A 374 -1.97 -5.17 -39.32
N ILE A 375 -3.23 -4.87 -39.63
CA ILE A 375 -4.14 -4.21 -38.71
C ILE A 375 -4.85 -5.22 -37.81
N THR A 376 -5.50 -6.23 -38.39
CA THR A 376 -6.32 -7.18 -37.64
C THR A 376 -5.46 -8.19 -36.90
N THR A 377 -4.51 -8.84 -37.58
CA THR A 377 -3.71 -9.91 -36.97
C THR A 377 -2.59 -9.36 -36.10
N ILE A 378 -1.76 -8.46 -36.61
CA ILE A 378 -0.61 -7.94 -35.84
C ILE A 378 -1.07 -6.82 -34.89
N GLY A 379 -1.82 -5.82 -35.37
CA GLY A 379 -2.23 -4.67 -34.57
C GLY A 379 -3.07 -5.02 -33.33
N LEU A 380 -4.17 -5.76 -33.50
CA LEU A 380 -5.02 -6.14 -32.36
C LEU A 380 -4.30 -7.08 -31.38
N ASN A 381 -3.47 -8.01 -31.87
CA ASN A 381 -2.68 -8.89 -31.00
C ASN A 381 -1.57 -8.16 -30.24
N ILE A 382 -0.99 -7.09 -30.79
CA ILE A 382 -0.07 -6.22 -30.04
C ILE A 382 -0.82 -5.50 -28.92
N ILE A 383 -2.01 -4.95 -29.21
CA ILE A 383 -2.85 -4.29 -28.19
C ILE A 383 -3.20 -5.27 -27.07
N PHE A 384 -3.70 -6.46 -27.41
CA PHE A 384 -4.01 -7.50 -26.45
C PHE A 384 -2.77 -7.96 -25.69
N GLY A 385 -1.63 -8.11 -26.36
CA GLY A 385 -0.34 -8.46 -25.77
C GLY A 385 0.11 -7.47 -24.71
N ILE A 386 0.02 -6.16 -24.98
CA ILE A 386 0.34 -5.10 -24.00
C ILE A 386 -0.59 -5.19 -22.78
N ILE A 387 -1.89 -5.42 -22.99
CA ILE A 387 -2.86 -5.55 -21.90
C ILE A 387 -2.57 -6.79 -21.06
N VAL A 388 -2.33 -7.95 -21.67
CA VAL A 388 -2.01 -9.19 -20.94
C VAL A 388 -0.70 -9.09 -20.16
N ASP A 389 0.29 -8.42 -20.73
CA ASP A 389 1.56 -8.16 -20.05
C ASP A 389 1.35 -7.27 -18.81
N THR A 390 0.55 -6.20 -18.92
CA THR A 390 0.21 -5.38 -17.73
C THR A 390 -0.49 -6.17 -16.63
N PHE A 391 -1.41 -7.06 -16.99
CA PHE A 391 -2.09 -7.92 -16.00
C PHE A 391 -1.10 -8.86 -15.31
N SER A 392 -0.13 -9.37 -16.06
CA SER A 392 0.92 -10.24 -15.52
C SER A 392 1.82 -9.47 -14.56
N GLN A 393 2.30 -8.27 -14.96
CA GLN A 393 3.10 -7.40 -14.11
C GLN A 393 2.37 -7.00 -12.81
N LEU A 394 1.09 -6.59 -12.88
CA LEU A 394 0.31 -6.22 -11.69
C LEU A 394 0.09 -7.41 -10.75
N ARG A 395 -0.07 -8.61 -11.29
CA ARG A 395 -0.18 -9.84 -10.48
C ARG A 395 1.13 -10.17 -9.79
N ASP A 396 2.23 -10.11 -10.53
CA ASP A 396 3.56 -10.48 -10.01
C ASP A 396 4.03 -9.45 -8.97
N ALA A 397 3.78 -8.16 -9.20
CA ALA A 397 4.03 -7.11 -8.20
C ALA A 397 3.24 -7.33 -6.90
N LYS A 398 1.96 -7.71 -7.00
CA LYS A 398 1.16 -8.06 -5.83
C LYS A 398 1.73 -9.29 -5.11
N TRP A 399 2.14 -10.31 -5.87
CA TRP A 399 2.69 -11.54 -5.31
C TRP A 399 4.00 -11.28 -4.55
N GLU A 400 4.91 -10.46 -5.09
CA GLU A 400 6.15 -10.09 -4.41
C GLU A 400 5.87 -9.33 -3.09
N ILE A 401 4.89 -8.43 -3.09
CA ILE A 401 4.48 -7.73 -1.86
C ILE A 401 3.91 -8.71 -0.82
N ASP A 402 2.98 -9.59 -1.24
CA ASP A 402 2.38 -10.56 -0.32
C ASP A 402 3.45 -11.55 0.21
N LYS A 403 4.45 -11.92 -0.61
CA LYS A 403 5.60 -12.74 -0.21
C LYS A 403 6.51 -12.04 0.79
N ASP A 404 6.87 -10.76 0.57
CA ASP A 404 7.66 -9.97 1.53
C ASP A 404 6.94 -9.87 2.88
N MET A 405 5.61 -9.71 2.88
CA MET A 405 4.83 -9.66 4.12
C MET A 405 4.74 -10.98 4.89
N MET A 406 4.83 -12.11 4.20
CA MET A 406 4.82 -13.43 4.84
C MET A 406 6.20 -13.83 5.35
N ASN A 407 7.25 -13.37 4.66
CA ASN A 407 8.61 -13.83 4.91
C ASN A 407 9.46 -12.83 5.69
N ASN A 408 9.15 -11.54 5.69
CA ASN A 408 9.98 -10.52 6.31
C ASN A 408 9.14 -9.65 7.25
N CYS A 409 9.70 -9.32 8.42
CA CYS A 409 9.10 -8.32 9.30
C CYS A 409 9.22 -6.92 8.68
N PHE A 410 8.16 -6.12 8.74
CA PHE A 410 8.16 -4.77 8.15
C PHE A 410 9.15 -3.82 8.84
N ILE A 411 9.31 -3.94 10.16
CA ILE A 411 10.10 -2.99 10.96
C ILE A 411 11.58 -3.38 10.98
N CYS A 412 11.91 -4.60 11.43
CA CYS A 412 13.32 -5.03 11.51
C CYS A 412 13.86 -5.63 10.22
N SER A 413 13.02 -5.93 9.22
CA SER A 413 13.43 -6.58 7.96
C SER A 413 14.13 -7.95 8.12
N ARG A 414 13.94 -8.63 9.26
CA ARG A 414 14.39 -10.00 9.49
C ARG A 414 13.42 -11.02 8.91
N GLU A 415 13.95 -12.17 8.52
CA GLU A 415 13.19 -13.26 7.91
C GLU A 415 12.35 -14.01 8.96
N SER A 416 11.20 -14.54 8.53
CA SER A 416 10.25 -15.27 9.36
C SER A 416 10.85 -16.55 9.93
N TYR A 417 11.78 -17.17 9.20
CA TYR A 417 12.51 -18.36 9.62
C TYR A 417 13.22 -18.17 10.97
N ASP A 418 13.84 -17.01 11.19
CA ASP A 418 14.58 -16.72 12.44
C ASP A 418 13.64 -16.75 13.64
N PHE A 419 12.43 -16.21 13.48
CA PHE A 419 11.42 -16.15 14.54
C PHE A 419 10.71 -17.48 14.77
N GLU A 420 10.44 -18.26 13.71
CA GLU A 420 9.89 -19.61 13.87
C GLU A 420 10.83 -20.53 14.66
N ARG A 421 12.14 -20.36 14.48
CA ARG A 421 13.14 -21.21 15.12
C ARG A 421 13.54 -20.75 16.52
N HIS A 422 13.69 -19.43 16.71
CA HIS A 422 14.27 -18.88 17.93
C HIS A 422 13.39 -17.83 18.62
N GLY A 423 12.41 -17.25 17.91
CA GLY A 423 11.62 -16.12 18.38
C GLY A 423 10.11 -16.38 18.43
N GLY A 424 9.64 -17.26 19.31
CA GLY A 424 8.23 -17.36 19.74
C GLY A 424 7.12 -17.47 18.67
N GLY A 425 7.46 -17.61 17.39
CA GLY A 425 6.57 -17.53 16.22
C GLY A 425 6.55 -16.16 15.52
N PHE A 426 6.61 -16.16 14.18
CA PHE A 426 6.68 -14.93 13.38
C PHE A 426 5.43 -14.06 13.51
N GLU A 427 4.25 -14.69 13.54
CA GLU A 427 2.98 -13.96 13.68
C GLU A 427 2.88 -13.22 15.02
N ASN A 428 3.39 -13.82 16.09
CA ASN A 428 3.43 -13.20 17.40
C ASN A 428 4.36 -11.99 17.41
N HIS A 429 5.55 -12.11 16.82
CA HIS A 429 6.50 -11.01 16.66
C HIS A 429 5.87 -9.82 15.93
N VAL A 430 5.27 -10.03 14.74
CA VAL A 430 4.67 -8.94 13.94
C VAL A 430 3.47 -8.28 14.63
N LYS A 431 2.66 -9.03 15.40
CA LYS A 431 1.45 -8.49 16.04
C LYS A 431 1.69 -7.86 17.40
N THR A 432 2.68 -8.33 18.16
CA THR A 432 2.87 -7.92 19.57
C THR A 432 4.14 -7.10 19.80
N GLU A 433 5.21 -7.40 19.07
CA GLU A 433 6.51 -6.71 19.21
C GLU A 433 6.65 -5.62 18.14
N HIS A 434 6.61 -6.00 16.87
CA HIS A 434 6.90 -5.14 15.71
C HIS A 434 5.65 -4.79 14.91
N TYR A 435 4.59 -4.40 15.62
CA TYR A 435 3.37 -3.94 14.99
C TYR A 435 3.57 -2.52 14.44
N GLN A 436 3.62 -2.36 13.11
CA GLN A 436 3.92 -1.07 12.48
C GLN A 436 2.98 0.07 12.91
N TRP A 437 1.70 -0.24 13.16
CA TRP A 437 0.74 0.76 13.61
C TRP A 437 0.96 1.17 15.07
N ALA A 438 1.64 0.36 15.90
CA ALA A 438 2.06 0.80 17.24
C ALA A 438 3.05 1.97 17.14
N TYR A 439 4.00 1.95 16.20
CA TYR A 439 4.91 3.08 15.96
C TYR A 439 4.14 4.35 15.55
N LEU A 440 3.14 4.23 14.67
CA LEU A 440 2.27 5.35 14.32
C LEU A 440 1.53 5.91 15.55
N PHE A 441 0.95 5.05 16.38
CA PHE A 441 0.29 5.49 17.61
C PHE A 441 1.27 6.10 18.61
N PHE A 442 2.52 5.64 18.65
CA PHE A 442 3.56 6.24 19.46
C PHE A 442 3.88 7.66 19.00
N PHE A 443 3.97 7.90 17.69
CA PHE A 443 4.15 9.26 17.16
C PHE A 443 2.96 10.17 17.49
N ILE A 444 1.73 9.67 17.40
CA ILE A 444 0.54 10.40 17.84
C ILE A 444 0.65 10.74 19.33
N HIS A 445 1.03 9.78 20.17
CA HIS A 445 1.24 9.97 21.61
C HIS A 445 2.28 11.07 21.91
N LEU A 446 3.41 11.07 21.20
CA LEU A 446 4.42 12.14 21.32
C LEU A 446 3.87 13.52 20.92
N THR A 447 3.01 13.60 19.91
CA THR A 447 2.41 14.89 19.51
C THR A 447 1.32 15.41 20.44
N GLU A 448 0.68 14.53 21.22
CA GLU A 448 -0.37 14.89 22.18
C GLU A 448 0.18 15.18 23.59
N THR A 449 1.35 14.63 23.90
CA THR A 449 2.00 14.78 25.21
C THR A 449 2.82 16.07 25.25
N ARG A 450 2.85 16.73 26.41
CA ARG A 450 3.62 17.98 26.57
C ARG A 450 5.11 17.64 26.64
N PRO A 451 6.01 18.50 26.10
CA PRO A 451 7.44 18.22 26.10
C PRO A 451 8.08 17.97 27.48
N ASN A 452 7.51 18.57 28.54
CA ASN A 452 8.00 18.41 29.90
C ASN A 452 7.63 17.05 30.53
N ASP A 453 6.63 16.36 29.97
CA ASP A 453 6.10 15.10 30.49
C ASP A 453 6.72 13.88 29.78
N PHE A 454 7.66 14.11 28.85
CA PHE A 454 8.34 13.03 28.16
C PHE A 454 9.29 12.26 29.08
N SER A 455 9.22 10.93 28.99
CA SER A 455 10.28 10.05 29.48
C SER A 455 11.58 10.24 28.69
N ALA A 456 12.69 9.75 29.24
CA ALA A 456 14.00 9.88 28.60
C ALA A 456 14.09 9.23 27.20
N LEU A 457 13.33 8.16 26.94
CA LEU A 457 13.27 7.49 25.64
C LEU A 457 12.34 8.22 24.67
N GLU A 458 11.21 8.74 25.15
CA GLU A 458 10.31 9.58 24.35
C GLU A 458 11.00 10.86 23.89
N LEU A 459 11.73 11.53 24.80
CA LEU A 459 12.51 12.73 24.47
C LEU A 459 13.62 12.43 23.45
N TYR A 460 14.28 11.27 23.58
CA TYR A 460 15.29 10.83 22.61
C TYR A 460 14.68 10.66 21.21
N VAL A 461 13.57 9.95 21.08
CA VAL A 461 12.89 9.76 19.79
C VAL A 461 12.35 11.09 19.26
N TYR A 462 11.76 11.93 20.11
CA TYR A 462 11.26 13.26 19.72
C TYR A 462 12.34 14.13 19.08
N ASN A 463 13.54 14.18 19.68
CA ASN A 463 14.66 14.95 19.15
C ASN A 463 15.19 14.41 17.80
N LEU A 464 15.10 13.10 17.58
CA LEU A 464 15.49 12.49 16.30
C LEU A 464 14.45 12.74 15.20
N LEU A 465 13.17 12.66 15.55
CA LEU A 465 12.06 12.97 14.64
C LEU A 465 12.11 14.41 14.16
N ASP A 466 12.40 15.38 15.04
CA ASP A 466 12.56 16.80 14.68
C ASP A 466 13.69 17.03 13.65
N ARG A 467 14.71 16.15 13.65
CA ARG A 467 15.84 16.18 12.72
C ARG A 467 15.64 15.32 11.47
N ASN A 468 14.50 14.64 11.32
CA ASN A 468 14.25 13.64 10.28
C ASN A 468 15.29 12.50 10.24
N ILE A 469 15.75 12.06 11.42
CA ILE A 469 16.66 10.92 11.57
C ILE A 469 15.87 9.75 12.16
N TYR A 470 15.97 8.57 11.53
CA TYR A 470 15.15 7.40 11.86
C TYR A 470 15.99 6.21 12.38
N ASP A 471 17.18 6.49 12.90
CA ASP A 471 18.13 5.45 13.37
C ASP A 471 17.67 4.73 14.63
N PHE A 472 16.60 5.21 15.27
CA PHE A 472 16.00 4.59 16.45
C PHE A 472 15.17 3.34 16.12
N PHE A 473 14.86 3.07 14.85
CA PHE A 473 14.17 1.85 14.44
C PHE A 473 15.11 0.63 14.60
N PRO A 474 14.58 -0.53 15.05
CA PRO A 474 15.37 -1.73 15.30
C PRO A 474 15.70 -2.49 14.00
N LEU A 475 16.45 -1.87 13.09
CA LEU A 475 16.81 -2.49 11.81
C LEU A 475 17.73 -3.71 12.02
N ASN A 476 17.36 -4.85 11.42
CA ASN A 476 18.04 -6.13 11.50
C ASN A 476 18.21 -6.73 12.92
N ARG A 477 17.51 -6.19 13.92
CA ARG A 477 17.59 -6.65 15.31
C ARG A 477 16.20 -6.78 15.92
N ALA A 478 16.07 -7.66 16.91
CA ALA A 478 14.83 -7.82 17.69
C ALA A 478 15.16 -8.37 19.08
N LEU A 479 14.43 -7.94 20.11
CA LEU A 479 14.67 -8.44 21.49
C LEU A 479 14.46 -9.96 21.60
N SER A 480 13.50 -10.50 20.86
CA SER A 480 13.22 -11.95 20.82
C SER A 480 14.37 -12.78 20.24
N LEU A 481 15.27 -12.19 19.45
CA LEU A 481 16.44 -12.86 18.86
C LEU A 481 17.77 -12.52 19.56
N GLN A 482 17.77 -11.58 20.52
CA GLN A 482 18.98 -11.06 21.16
C GLN A 482 19.85 -12.16 21.79
N ASN A 483 19.26 -13.17 22.41
CA ASN A 483 20.02 -14.27 23.03
C ASN A 483 20.81 -15.10 21.99
N GLU A 484 20.26 -15.27 20.80
CA GLU A 484 20.93 -16.00 19.73
C GLU A 484 22.02 -15.12 19.08
N GLU A 485 21.73 -13.83 18.89
CA GLU A 485 22.69 -12.84 18.41
C GLU A 485 23.89 -12.74 19.35
N ASP A 486 23.67 -12.57 20.65
CA ASP A 486 24.73 -12.57 21.67
C ASP A 486 25.54 -13.88 21.67
N SER A 487 24.90 -15.02 21.42
CA SER A 487 25.59 -16.31 21.31
C SER A 487 26.49 -16.37 20.07
N ASN A 488 25.99 -15.88 18.93
CA ASN A 488 26.70 -15.89 17.67
C ASN A 488 27.85 -14.88 17.68
N GLU A 489 27.65 -13.69 18.25
CA GLU A 489 28.71 -12.70 18.46
C GLU A 489 29.84 -13.25 19.33
N ARG A 490 29.53 -13.92 20.44
CA ARG A 490 30.53 -14.60 21.27
C ARG A 490 31.31 -15.66 20.50
N LYS A 491 30.65 -16.45 19.64
CA LYS A 491 31.33 -17.44 18.79
C LYS A 491 32.26 -16.76 17.79
N VAL A 492 31.83 -15.67 17.16
CA VAL A 492 32.65 -14.90 16.22
C VAL A 492 33.87 -14.30 16.92
N GLU A 493 33.70 -13.78 18.14
CA GLU A 493 34.82 -13.25 18.93
C GLU A 493 35.83 -14.36 19.30
N ILE A 494 35.35 -15.53 19.72
CA ILE A 494 36.22 -16.70 20.00
C ILE A 494 36.98 -17.10 18.73
N LEU A 495 36.31 -17.17 17.58
CA LEU A 495 36.94 -17.49 16.30
C LEU A 495 38.00 -16.46 15.91
N ARG A 496 37.73 -15.17 16.12
CA ARG A 496 38.70 -14.10 15.87
C ARG A 496 39.96 -14.28 16.70
N VAL A 497 39.82 -14.57 17.99
CA VAL A 497 40.95 -14.84 18.89
C VAL A 497 41.75 -16.08 18.44
N GLN A 498 41.06 -17.14 18.00
CA GLN A 498 41.73 -18.33 17.48
C GLN A 498 42.50 -18.06 16.18
N VAL A 499 41.93 -17.26 15.26
CA VAL A 499 42.59 -16.85 14.02
C VAL A 499 43.82 -15.99 14.34
N ASP A 500 43.72 -15.02 15.25
CA ASP A 500 44.86 -14.19 15.67
C ASP A 500 45.97 -15.04 16.30
N TYR A 501 45.61 -16.03 17.12
CA TYR A 501 46.57 -16.99 17.67
C TYR A 501 47.28 -17.79 16.58
N MET A 502 46.53 -18.34 15.60
CA MET A 502 47.12 -19.09 14.48
C MET A 502 48.05 -18.21 13.62
N VAL A 503 47.66 -16.97 13.33
CA VAL A 503 48.49 -16.02 12.57
C VAL A 503 49.78 -15.69 13.31
N ASN A 504 49.71 -15.43 14.61
CA ASN A 504 50.90 -15.15 15.42
C ASN A 504 51.83 -16.37 15.50
N LYS A 505 51.25 -17.57 15.69
CA LYS A 505 52.03 -18.81 15.70
C LYS A 505 52.71 -19.08 14.35
N MET A 506 52.03 -18.86 13.22
CA MET A 506 52.65 -18.99 11.90
C MET A 506 53.80 -18.01 11.72
N ARG A 507 53.66 -16.76 12.16
CA ARG A 507 54.74 -15.76 12.13
C ARG A 507 55.95 -16.18 12.98
N GLU A 508 55.72 -16.76 14.15
CA GLU A 508 56.78 -17.27 15.01
C GLU A 508 57.52 -18.45 14.36
N GLU A 509 56.79 -19.39 13.76
CA GLU A 509 57.36 -20.53 13.05
C GLU A 509 58.15 -20.11 11.79
N GLU A 510 57.66 -19.11 11.05
CA GLU A 510 58.40 -18.52 9.92
C GLU A 510 59.68 -17.83 10.39
N ALA A 511 59.62 -17.04 11.47
CA ALA A 511 60.79 -16.41 12.05
C ALA A 511 61.79 -17.45 12.58
N GLU A 512 61.32 -18.57 13.13
CA GLU A 512 62.18 -19.68 13.57
C GLU A 512 62.85 -20.40 12.39
N LYS A 513 62.11 -20.65 11.30
CA LYS A 513 62.70 -21.19 10.07
C LYS A 513 63.75 -20.27 9.49
N GLU A 514 63.53 -18.96 9.48
CA GLU A 514 64.53 -17.99 9.03
C GLU A 514 65.75 -17.97 9.96
N ARG A 515 65.55 -18.01 11.29
CA ARG A 515 66.67 -18.16 12.25
C ARG A 515 67.46 -19.44 12.02
N GLN A 516 66.79 -20.55 11.72
CA GLN A 516 67.45 -21.82 11.45
C GLN A 516 68.25 -21.78 10.14
N LYS A 517 67.69 -21.22 9.06
CA LYS A 517 68.41 -20.99 7.81
C LYS A 517 69.66 -20.15 8.01
N GLU A 518 69.60 -19.12 8.84
CA GLU A 518 70.76 -18.26 9.11
C GLU A 518 71.85 -18.99 9.92
N LYS A 519 71.46 -19.79 10.92
CA LYS A 519 72.41 -20.67 11.63
C LYS A 519 73.09 -21.67 10.69
N ASP A 520 72.33 -22.28 9.79
CA ASP A 520 72.86 -23.24 8.81
C ASP A 520 73.84 -22.54 7.84
N ARG A 521 73.56 -21.30 7.44
CA ARG A 521 74.48 -20.47 6.65
C ARG A 521 75.77 -20.15 7.41
N GLN A 522 75.69 -19.79 8.69
CA GLN A 522 76.87 -19.53 9.52
C GLN A 522 77.74 -20.78 9.66
N LEU A 523 77.14 -21.94 9.93
CA LEU A 523 77.87 -23.21 10.02
C LEU A 523 78.54 -23.60 8.69
N ALA A 524 77.85 -23.38 7.56
CA ALA A 524 78.42 -23.59 6.24
C ALA A 524 79.64 -22.67 6.00
N TRP A 525 79.52 -21.39 6.35
CA TRP A 525 80.61 -20.42 6.27
C TRP A 525 81.81 -20.81 7.14
N GLU A 526 81.59 -21.23 8.39
CA GLU A 526 82.65 -21.70 9.28
C GLU A 526 83.36 -22.95 8.75
N ALA A 527 82.60 -23.89 8.16
CA ALA A 527 83.15 -25.09 7.55
C ALA A 527 84.02 -24.76 6.33
N GLU A 528 83.60 -23.80 5.50
CA GLU A 528 84.40 -23.28 4.40
C GLU A 528 85.67 -22.57 4.90
N HIS A 529 85.56 -21.75 5.95
CA HIS A 529 86.70 -21.04 6.52
C HIS A 529 87.72 -22.01 7.13
N LYS A 530 87.27 -23.04 7.85
CA LYS A 530 88.15 -24.13 8.34
C LYS A 530 88.82 -24.88 7.19
N LYS A 531 88.12 -25.14 6.09
CA LYS A 531 88.71 -25.75 4.88
C LYS A 531 89.77 -24.83 4.26
N PHE A 532 89.51 -23.53 4.18
CA PHE A 532 90.45 -22.52 3.69
C PHE A 532 91.71 -22.46 4.56
N THR A 533 91.56 -22.33 5.88
CA THR A 533 92.70 -22.29 6.82
C THR A 533 93.53 -23.58 6.78
N LYS A 534 92.89 -24.76 6.65
CA LYS A 534 93.61 -26.03 6.44
C LYS A 534 94.39 -26.05 5.12
N ARG A 535 93.85 -25.48 4.03
CA ARG A 535 94.56 -25.35 2.74
C ARG A 535 95.77 -24.41 2.84
N VAL A 536 95.63 -23.30 3.57
CA VAL A 536 96.71 -22.33 3.83
C VAL A 536 97.81 -22.97 4.68
N ALA A 537 97.46 -23.63 5.79
CA ALA A 537 98.43 -24.32 6.65
C ALA A 537 99.18 -25.45 5.92
N LYS A 538 98.51 -26.19 5.03
CA LYS A 538 99.13 -27.23 4.19
C LYS A 538 100.08 -26.63 3.14
N SER A 539 99.85 -25.40 2.70
CA SER A 539 100.74 -24.67 1.79
C SER A 539 101.93 -24.06 2.52
N ALA A 540 101.74 -23.60 3.76
CA ALA A 540 102.82 -23.08 4.61
C ALA A 540 103.81 -24.18 5.07
N LYS A 541 103.35 -25.43 5.22
CA LYS A 541 104.20 -26.60 5.55
C LYS A 541 104.96 -27.17 4.34
N ARG A 542 104.73 -26.64 3.14
CA ARG A 542 105.39 -27.01 1.87
C ARG A 542 106.39 -25.95 1.38
N ARG A 543 106.55 -24.85 2.11
CA ARG A 543 107.69 -23.94 2.03
C ARG A 543 108.61 -24.24 3.19
#